data_AF-A0A6N9C5J4-F1
#
_entry.id   AF-A0A6N9C5J4-F1
#
_cell.length_a   1.000
_cell.length_b   1.000
_cell.length_c   1.000
_cell.angle_alpha   90.00
_cell.angle_beta   90.00
_cell.angle_gamma   90.00
#
_symmetry.space_group_name_H-M   'P 1'
#
loop_
_entity.id
_entity.type
_entity.pdbx_description
1 polymer ?
#
loop_
_entity_poly.entity_id
_entity_poly.type
_entity_poly.pdbx_seq_one_letter_code
_entity_poly.pdbx_strand_id
1 'polypeptide(L)'
;MKQVIIPIACILFITLAGCGSAKTVERIEVDTTIDLSGRWNDTDSRQVSEAMIADCLNHPWISRHMTGAEGKKPVVIVGAIRNRSTEHIAIPTFISDIERAFINSGLVSVVASATERGELRDEKGDQSK
;
A
#
# COMPACT_ATOMS: atom_id res chain seq x y z
N MET A 1 -36.57 23.45 -52.24
CA MET A 1 -36.23 23.90 -50.88
C MET A 1 -36.28 22.78 -49.85
N LYS A 2 -37.32 21.92 -49.80
CA LYS A 2 -37.42 20.78 -48.83
C LYS A 2 -36.26 19.77 -48.90
N GLN A 3 -35.69 19.55 -50.09
CA GLN A 3 -34.59 18.61 -50.36
C GLN A 3 -33.25 19.01 -49.70
N VAL A 4 -33.05 20.31 -49.40
CA VAL A 4 -31.82 20.84 -48.77
C VAL A 4 -31.98 20.96 -47.24
N ILE A 5 -33.21 21.03 -46.75
CA ILE A 5 -33.52 21.15 -45.32
C ILE A 5 -33.23 19.84 -44.58
N ILE A 6 -33.46 18.69 -45.22
CA ILE A 6 -33.24 17.36 -44.64
C ILE A 6 -31.76 17.10 -44.30
N PRO A 7 -30.78 17.32 -45.20
CA PRO A 7 -29.37 17.10 -44.86
C PRO A 7 -28.84 18.10 -43.82
N ILE A 8 -29.33 19.35 -43.83
CA ILE A 8 -28.93 20.37 -42.82
C ILE A 8 -29.48 19.99 -41.44
N ALA A 9 -30.70 19.50 -41.36
CA ALA A 9 -31.30 19.03 -40.11
C ALA A 9 -30.55 17.80 -39.55
N CYS A 10 -30.10 16.88 -40.40
CA CYS A 10 -29.29 15.73 -39.98
C CYS A 10 -27.92 16.15 -39.45
N ILE A 11 -27.24 17.11 -40.08
CA ILE A 11 -25.95 17.63 -39.62
C ILE A 11 -26.09 18.30 -38.25
N LEU A 12 -27.15 19.10 -38.05
CA LEU A 12 -27.43 19.73 -36.77
C LEU A 12 -27.69 18.69 -35.66
N PHE A 13 -28.40 17.60 -35.97
CA PHE A 13 -28.66 16.52 -35.01
C PHE A 13 -27.38 15.79 -34.57
N ILE A 14 -26.43 15.57 -35.50
CA ILE A 14 -25.14 14.94 -35.20
C ILE A 14 -24.29 15.85 -34.29
N THR A 15 -24.34 17.18 -34.48
CA THR A 15 -23.62 18.12 -33.61
C THR A 15 -24.19 18.20 -32.19
N LEU A 16 -25.50 17.99 -31.99
CA LEU A 16 -26.10 17.95 -30.65
C LEU A 16 -25.87 16.61 -29.93
N ALA A 17 -25.71 15.51 -30.66
CA ALA A 17 -25.38 14.20 -30.09
C ALA A 17 -23.89 14.06 -29.68
N GLY A 18 -23.03 14.98 -30.11
CA GLY A 18 -21.60 15.01 -29.80
C GLY A 18 -21.21 15.67 -28.48
N CYS A 19 -22.18 16.12 -27.67
CA CYS A 19 -21.90 16.61 -26.31
C CYS A 19 -21.57 15.41 -25.42
N GLY A 20 -20.30 15.00 -25.46
CA GLY A 20 -19.76 13.87 -24.72
C GLY A 20 -20.12 13.96 -23.25
N SER A 21 -20.57 12.83 -22.71
CA SER A 21 -20.83 12.60 -21.29
C SER A 21 -19.80 13.36 -20.45
N ALA A 22 -20.28 14.36 -19.72
CA ALA A 22 -19.46 15.12 -18.79
C ALA A 22 -18.81 14.12 -17.84
N LYS A 23 -17.49 13.96 -17.93
CA LYS A 23 -16.71 13.23 -16.93
C LYS A 23 -16.80 14.03 -15.64
N THR A 24 -17.80 13.72 -14.83
CA THR A 24 -18.06 14.38 -13.55
C THR A 24 -16.98 13.94 -12.57
N VAL A 25 -16.06 14.86 -12.27
CA VAL A 25 -15.04 14.67 -11.23
C VAL A 25 -15.64 15.18 -9.92
N GLU A 26 -16.14 14.26 -9.10
CA GLU A 26 -16.64 14.57 -7.76
C GLU A 26 -15.54 14.34 -6.73
N ARG A 27 -15.43 15.22 -5.73
CA ARG A 27 -14.58 14.96 -4.58
C ARG A 27 -15.33 14.04 -3.64
N ILE A 28 -14.67 12.96 -3.29
CA ILE A 28 -15.24 11.82 -2.58
C ILE A 28 -14.50 11.77 -1.24
N GLU A 29 -15.21 11.46 -0.18
CA GLU A 29 -14.64 11.35 1.16
C GLU A 29 -13.51 10.30 1.18
N VAL A 30 -12.46 10.57 1.97
CA VAL A 30 -11.19 9.82 1.95
C VAL A 30 -11.37 8.34 2.29
N ASP A 31 -12.43 8.00 3.04
CA ASP A 31 -12.76 6.62 3.45
C ASP A 31 -13.59 5.83 2.42
N THR A 32 -13.98 6.45 1.30
CA THR A 32 -14.79 5.77 0.30
C THR A 32 -13.90 4.88 -0.56
N THR A 33 -14.02 3.56 -0.41
CA THR A 33 -13.28 2.60 -1.24
C THR A 33 -13.95 2.50 -2.60
N ILE A 34 -13.22 2.90 -3.65
CA ILE A 34 -13.72 2.85 -5.03
C ILE A 34 -12.87 1.85 -5.80
N ASP A 35 -13.39 0.64 -5.95
CA ASP A 35 -12.78 -0.33 -6.85
C ASP A 35 -13.27 -0.07 -8.28
N LEU A 36 -12.42 0.59 -9.07
CA LEU A 36 -12.71 0.92 -10.46
C LEU A 36 -12.32 -0.19 -11.44
N SER A 37 -11.58 -1.22 -11.01
CA SER A 37 -10.88 -2.10 -11.95
C SER A 37 -10.85 -3.59 -11.61
N GLY A 38 -11.28 -4.00 -10.41
CA GLY A 38 -11.23 -5.39 -9.94
C GLY A 38 -9.80 -5.92 -9.80
N ARG A 39 -8.81 -5.03 -9.83
CA ARG A 39 -7.38 -5.31 -9.67
C ARG A 39 -6.96 -4.94 -8.27
N TRP A 40 -5.92 -5.60 -7.78
CA TRP A 40 -5.26 -5.23 -6.54
C TRP A 40 -4.94 -3.73 -6.46
N ASN A 41 -5.34 -3.10 -5.36
CA ASN A 41 -5.16 -1.67 -5.11
C ASN A 41 -4.56 -1.39 -3.71
N ASP A 42 -4.43 -0.09 -3.39
CA ASP A 42 -3.85 0.37 -2.13
C ASP A 42 -4.73 0.01 -0.92
N THR A 43 -6.05 -0.04 -1.08
CA THR A 43 -6.98 -0.44 -0.01
C THR A 43 -6.81 -1.91 0.33
N ASP A 44 -6.74 -2.79 -0.67
CA ASP A 44 -6.49 -4.22 -0.44
C ASP A 44 -5.13 -4.42 0.24
N SER A 45 -4.11 -3.68 -0.22
CA SER A 45 -2.77 -3.69 0.39
C SER A 45 -2.82 -3.32 1.87
N ARG A 46 -3.53 -2.23 2.19
CA ARG A 46 -3.69 -1.76 3.56
C ARG A 46 -4.43 -2.78 4.43
N GLN A 47 -5.55 -3.33 3.95
CA GLN A 47 -6.33 -4.32 4.71
C GLN A 47 -5.51 -5.58 5.01
N VAL A 48 -4.75 -6.07 4.04
CA VAL A 48 -3.87 -7.23 4.26
C VAL A 48 -2.73 -6.89 5.21
N SER A 49 -2.13 -5.70 5.10
CA SER A 49 -1.09 -5.22 6.02
C SER A 49 -1.61 -5.17 7.47
N GLU A 50 -2.78 -4.57 7.69
CA GLU A 50 -3.43 -4.49 9.00
C GLU A 50 -3.74 -5.88 9.59
N ALA A 51 -4.26 -6.79 8.77
CA ALA A 51 -4.55 -8.16 9.20
C ALA A 51 -3.27 -8.92 9.59
N MET A 52 -2.21 -8.84 8.77
CA MET A 52 -0.91 -9.47 9.04
C MET A 52 -0.28 -8.95 10.33
N ILE A 53 -0.32 -7.63 10.54
CA ILE A 53 0.21 -6.97 11.73
C ILE A 53 -0.56 -7.42 12.98
N ALA A 54 -1.89 -7.42 12.91
CA ALA A 54 -2.74 -7.84 14.03
C ALA A 54 -2.48 -9.29 14.40
N ASP A 55 -2.39 -10.19 13.41
CA ASP A 55 -2.08 -11.60 13.65
C ASP A 55 -0.69 -11.78 14.30
N CYS A 56 0.33 -11.10 13.76
CA CYS A 56 1.69 -11.16 14.30
C CYS A 56 1.78 -10.67 15.75
N LEU A 57 1.11 -9.57 16.10
CA LEU A 57 1.19 -8.99 17.45
C LEU A 57 0.36 -9.77 18.48
N ASN A 58 -0.72 -10.43 18.06
CA ASN A 58 -1.59 -11.19 18.95
C ASN A 58 -1.09 -12.62 19.21
N HIS A 59 -0.20 -13.14 18.36
CA HIS A 59 0.30 -14.50 18.51
C HIS A 59 1.20 -14.64 19.77
N PRO A 60 1.14 -15.76 20.52
CA PRO A 60 1.78 -15.92 21.83
C PRO A 60 3.32 -15.95 21.83
N TRP A 61 3.98 -15.70 20.71
CA TRP A 61 5.44 -15.75 20.65
C TRP A 61 6.09 -14.61 21.45
N ILE A 62 5.46 -13.42 21.48
CA ILE A 62 5.94 -12.27 22.26
C ILE A 62 5.89 -12.59 23.74
N SER A 63 4.72 -13.03 24.24
CA SER A 63 4.55 -13.37 25.65
C SER A 63 5.45 -14.52 26.08
N ARG A 64 5.56 -15.58 25.27
CA ARG A 64 6.47 -16.70 25.52
C ARG A 64 7.93 -16.25 25.60
N HIS A 65 8.37 -15.37 24.70
CA HIS A 65 9.72 -14.82 24.74
C HIS A 65 9.94 -14.01 26.02
N MET A 66 9.03 -13.11 26.36
CA MET A 66 9.15 -12.27 27.55
C MET A 66 9.18 -13.10 28.84
N THR A 67 8.37 -14.17 28.94
CA THR A 67 8.41 -15.09 30.09
C THR A 67 9.74 -15.85 30.17
N GLY A 68 10.29 -16.29 29.04
CA GLY A 68 11.56 -17.02 28.99
C GLY A 68 12.81 -16.14 29.13
N ALA A 69 12.72 -14.84 28.81
CA ALA A 69 13.84 -13.91 28.75
C ALA A 69 13.82 -12.86 29.87
N GLU A 70 13.21 -13.17 31.02
CA GLU A 70 13.17 -12.29 32.19
C GLU A 70 12.56 -10.90 31.90
N GLY A 71 11.52 -10.86 31.06
CA GLY A 71 10.82 -9.62 30.68
C GLY A 71 11.51 -8.80 29.59
N LYS A 72 12.61 -9.29 29.00
CA LYS A 72 13.26 -8.63 27.86
C LYS A 72 12.38 -8.69 26.60
N LYS A 73 12.29 -7.57 25.89
CA LYS A 73 11.56 -7.49 24.62
C LYS A 73 12.32 -8.28 23.54
N PRO A 74 11.61 -9.03 22.68
CA PRO A 74 12.25 -9.69 21.55
C PRO A 74 12.86 -8.66 20.59
N VAL A 75 14.06 -8.96 20.11
CA VAL A 75 14.73 -8.22 19.05
C VAL A 75 14.46 -8.92 17.73
N VAL A 76 13.80 -8.24 16.79
CA VAL A 76 13.29 -8.82 15.54
C VAL A 76 13.80 -8.05 14.33
N ILE A 77 14.12 -8.79 13.28
CA ILE A 77 14.41 -8.25 11.95
C ILE A 77 13.20 -8.56 11.07
N VAL A 78 12.62 -7.54 10.43
CA VAL A 78 11.60 -7.77 9.40
C VAL A 78 12.30 -8.18 8.11
N GLY A 79 11.97 -9.38 7.63
CA GLY A 79 12.58 -9.95 6.43
C GLY A 79 12.02 -9.35 5.13
N ALA A 80 12.69 -9.65 4.02
CA ALA A 80 12.16 -9.33 2.70
C ALA A 80 10.90 -10.16 2.40
N ILE A 81 9.83 -9.50 2.01
CA ILE A 81 8.60 -10.15 1.54
C ILE A 81 8.74 -10.39 0.03
N ARG A 82 8.28 -11.56 -0.44
CA ARG A 82 8.30 -11.89 -1.88
C ARG A 82 6.87 -12.02 -2.39
N ASN A 83 6.53 -11.20 -3.37
CA ASN A 83 5.30 -11.35 -4.12
C ASN A 83 5.41 -12.58 -5.04
N ARG A 84 4.46 -13.50 -4.92
CA ARG A 84 4.31 -14.68 -5.79
C ARG A 84 3.08 -14.60 -6.70
N SER A 85 2.33 -13.50 -6.63
CA SER A 85 1.21 -13.19 -7.50
C SER A 85 1.71 -12.72 -8.87
N THR A 86 0.82 -12.76 -9.86
CA THR A 86 1.00 -12.11 -11.16
C THR A 86 0.74 -10.61 -11.11
N GLU A 87 0.10 -10.12 -10.05
CA GLU A 87 -0.23 -8.71 -9.87
C GLU A 87 0.92 -7.92 -9.24
N HIS A 88 0.97 -6.63 -9.55
CA HIS A 88 1.94 -5.73 -8.92
C HIS A 88 1.45 -5.31 -7.54
N ILE A 89 2.12 -5.82 -6.51
CA ILE A 89 1.86 -5.50 -5.10
C ILE A 89 3.00 -4.63 -4.59
N ALA A 90 2.66 -3.55 -3.87
CA ALA A 90 3.64 -2.64 -3.26
C ALA A 90 4.32 -3.28 -2.04
N ILE A 91 5.16 -4.29 -2.26
CA ILE A 91 5.85 -5.02 -1.18
C ILE A 91 6.57 -4.10 -0.15
N PRO A 92 7.30 -3.03 -0.57
CA PRO A 92 8.05 -2.22 0.39
C PRO A 92 7.16 -1.60 1.48
N THR A 93 5.90 -1.29 1.18
CA THR A 93 4.99 -0.68 2.15
C THR A 93 4.64 -1.65 3.27
N PHE A 94 4.48 -2.95 2.97
CA PHE A 94 4.23 -3.97 3.99
C PHE A 94 5.37 -4.06 5.01
N ILE A 95 6.61 -3.98 4.55
CA ILE A 95 7.78 -4.03 5.46
C ILE A 95 7.74 -2.82 6.39
N SER A 96 7.60 -1.61 5.83
CA SER A 96 7.54 -0.37 6.62
C SER A 96 6.33 -0.33 7.58
N ASP A 97 5.18 -0.87 7.18
CA ASP A 97 3.99 -0.93 8.04
C ASP A 97 4.19 -1.87 9.22
N ILE A 98 4.78 -3.05 8.99
CA ILE A 98 5.11 -4.02 10.05
C ILE A 98 6.13 -3.43 11.02
N GLU A 99 7.21 -2.84 10.49
CA GLU A 99 8.25 -2.18 11.31
C GLU A 99 7.64 -1.07 12.17
N ARG A 100 6.83 -0.19 11.56
CA ARG A 100 6.13 0.89 12.27
C ARG A 100 5.20 0.33 13.35
N ALA A 101 4.43 -0.71 13.05
CA ALA A 101 3.51 -1.31 14.01
C ALA A 101 4.24 -1.95 15.19
N PHE A 102 5.36 -2.64 14.94
CA PHE A 102 6.20 -3.20 15.99
C PHE A 102 6.79 -2.12 16.89
N ILE A 103 7.30 -1.03 16.31
CA ILE A 103 7.81 0.12 17.07
C ILE A 103 6.68 0.74 17.92
N ASN A 104 5.52 1.00 17.31
CA ASN A 104 4.37 1.63 17.97
C ASN A 104 3.77 0.75 19.07
N SER A 105 3.79 -0.57 18.92
CA SER A 105 3.30 -1.50 19.95
C SER A 105 4.12 -1.42 21.24
N GLY A 106 5.40 -1.02 21.14
CA GLY A 106 6.35 -1.05 22.26
C GLY A 106 6.67 -2.45 22.78
N LEU A 107 6.15 -3.52 22.17
CA LEU A 107 6.34 -4.90 22.61
C LEU A 107 7.59 -5.55 21.98
N VAL A 108 8.07 -5.01 20.86
CA VAL A 108 9.15 -5.58 20.04
C VAL A 108 10.20 -4.51 19.78
N SER A 109 11.48 -4.90 19.77
CA SER A 109 12.57 -4.04 19.31
C SER A 109 12.94 -4.43 17.87
N VAL A 110 12.74 -3.51 16.94
CA VAL A 110 13.04 -3.73 15.52
C VAL A 110 14.49 -3.35 15.24
N VAL A 111 15.21 -4.22 14.53
CA VAL A 111 16.55 -3.93 14.03
C VAL A 111 16.44 -3.20 12.70
N ALA A 112 17.35 -2.25 12.48
CA ALA A 112 17.48 -1.51 11.22
C ALA A 112 17.46 -2.44 9.99
N SER A 113 16.85 -1.93 8.93
CA SER A 113 16.66 -2.62 7.67
C SER A 113 18.00 -3.05 7.07
N ALA A 114 17.97 -4.00 6.12
CA ALA A 114 19.19 -4.44 5.45
C ALA A 114 19.94 -3.29 4.76
N THR A 115 19.22 -2.32 4.19
CA THR A 115 19.77 -1.13 3.53
C THR A 115 20.46 -0.21 4.53
N GLU A 116 19.77 0.18 5.61
CA GLU A 116 20.35 1.05 6.66
C GLU A 116 21.60 0.42 7.29
N ARG A 117 21.61 -0.90 7.47
CA ARG A 117 22.79 -1.62 7.95
C ARG A 117 23.92 -1.65 6.93
N GLY A 118 23.61 -1.64 5.63
CA GLY A 118 24.60 -1.49 4.56
C GLY A 118 25.24 -0.11 4.62
N GLU A 119 24.43 0.94 4.62
CA GLU A 119 24.87 2.34 4.71
C GLU A 119 25.74 2.57 5.94
N LEU A 120 25.35 2.05 7.11
CA LEU A 120 26.12 2.18 8.35
C LEU A 120 27.47 1.44 8.28
N ARG A 121 27.54 0.32 7.55
CA ARG A 121 28.81 -0.41 7.32
C ARG A 121 29.71 0.32 6.35
N ASP A 122 29.15 0.91 5.31
CA ASP A 122 29.89 1.72 4.34
C ASP A 122 30.46 2.96 5.02
N GLU A 123 29.66 3.67 5.82
CA GLU A 123 30.11 4.82 6.62
C GLU A 123 31.25 4.44 7.56
N LYS A 124 31.11 3.33 8.32
CA LYS A 124 32.19 2.84 9.20
C LYS A 124 33.44 2.45 8.43
N GLY A 125 33.29 1.90 7.23
CA GLY A 125 34.39 1.57 6.33
C GLY A 125 35.16 2.80 5.89
N ASP A 126 34.46 3.89 5.58
CA ASP A 126 35.05 5.17 5.21
C ASP A 126 35.70 5.90 6.39
N GLN A 127 35.13 5.80 7.61
CA GLN A 127 35.76 6.32 8.83
C GLN A 127 37.05 5.58 9.22
N SER A 128 37.24 4.36 8.71
CA SER A 128 38.42 3.53 9.00
C SER A 128 39.55 3.70 7.96
N LYS A 129 39.38 4.58 6.98
CA LYS A 129 40.41 5.01 6.03
C LYS A 129 41.07 6.30 6.49
#